data_AF-A0A2D4JNI7-F1
#
_entry.id   AF-A0A2D4JNI7-F1
#
_cell.length_a   1.000
_cell.length_b   1.000
_cell.length_c   1.000
_cell.angle_alpha   90.00
_cell.angle_beta   90.00
_cell.angle_gamma   90.00
#
_symmetry.space_group_name_H-M   'P 1'
#
loop_
_entity.id
_entity.type
_entity.pdbx_description
1 polymer ?
#
loop_
_entity_poly.entity_id
_entity_poly.type
_entity_poly.pdbx_seq_one_letter_code
_entity_poly.pdbx_strand_id
1 'polypeptide(L)'
;TWGGPGKPFWWLFFLLSRCSLKAQATIMFLGEAKLRVPPGLELYLKENRLATFTEWPFVSDCSCTADRMAEAGFIHCPIENASDVAQCFICFKELEGWEPDDDPVEEHRKHSPKCAFLALQKDICDLTIQEFMKLRKERVKNLIGTEVKHTMIEMEKYAKLIHEKIDDLRLIRH
;
A
#
# COMPACT_ATOMS: atom_id res chain seq x y z
N THR A 1 -25.06 -59.02 1.40
CA THR A 1 -24.12 -58.73 2.50
C THR A 1 -22.91 -58.03 1.90
N TRP A 2 -22.67 -56.74 2.24
CA TRP A 2 -21.48 -55.91 1.89
C TRP A 2 -21.20 -55.74 0.37
N GLY A 3 -20.82 -54.62 -0.25
CA GLY A 3 -20.17 -53.36 0.11
C GLY A 3 -19.06 -53.08 -0.94
N GLY A 4 -19.11 -51.96 -1.69
CA GLY A 4 -17.94 -51.45 -2.44
C GLY A 4 -18.18 -50.86 -3.85
N PRO A 5 -17.83 -49.59 -4.14
CA PRO A 5 -18.02 -48.91 -5.42
C PRO A 5 -16.75 -48.88 -6.31
N GLY A 6 -16.93 -49.12 -7.61
CA GLY A 6 -15.94 -48.83 -8.66
C GLY A 6 -16.06 -47.37 -9.14
N LYS A 7 -14.92 -46.67 -9.21
CA LYS A 7 -14.76 -45.23 -9.53
C LYS A 7 -15.17 -44.87 -10.97
N PRO A 8 -15.27 -43.56 -11.33
CA PRO A 8 -14.07 -42.86 -11.80
C PRO A 8 -14.05 -41.35 -11.45
N PHE A 9 -13.08 -40.85 -10.68
CA PHE A 9 -11.78 -40.30 -11.13
C PHE A 9 -11.78 -39.17 -12.18
N TRP A 10 -12.92 -38.52 -12.47
CA TRP A 10 -12.96 -37.37 -13.40
C TRP A 10 -13.52 -36.07 -12.82
N TRP A 11 -14.12 -36.09 -11.63
CA TRP A 11 -14.67 -34.88 -11.01
C TRP A 11 -13.64 -33.98 -10.33
N LEU A 12 -12.44 -34.49 -10.02
CA LEU A 12 -11.44 -33.74 -9.25
C LEU A 12 -10.53 -32.84 -10.09
N PHE A 13 -10.60 -32.91 -11.42
CA PHE A 13 -9.75 -32.08 -12.30
C PHE A 13 -10.40 -30.78 -12.80
N PHE A 14 -11.72 -30.60 -12.60
CA PHE A 14 -12.42 -29.41 -13.08
C PHE A 14 -12.64 -28.30 -12.04
N LEU A 15 -12.26 -28.53 -10.78
CA LEU A 15 -12.46 -27.58 -9.67
C LEU A 15 -11.20 -26.77 -9.28
N LEU A 16 -10.13 -26.81 -10.09
CA LEU A 16 -8.89 -26.09 -9.82
C LEU A 16 -8.55 -24.98 -10.83
N SER A 17 -9.52 -24.52 -11.63
CA SER A 17 -9.26 -23.41 -12.57
C SER A 17 -9.97 -22.09 -12.20
N ARG A 18 -10.84 -22.05 -11.19
CA ARG A 18 -11.64 -20.83 -10.89
C ARG A 18 -12.01 -20.59 -9.41
N CYS A 19 -11.31 -21.17 -8.44
CA CYS A 19 -11.56 -20.80 -7.04
C CYS A 19 -10.91 -19.44 -6.70
N SER A 20 -11.74 -18.40 -6.62
CA SER A 20 -11.48 -17.24 -5.77
C SER A 20 -11.24 -17.71 -4.31
N LEU A 21 -10.44 -16.98 -3.55
CA LEU A 21 -10.10 -17.25 -2.13
C LEU A 21 -11.32 -17.48 -1.22
N LYS A 22 -12.54 -17.17 -1.68
CA LYS A 22 -13.80 -17.45 -0.98
C LYS A 22 -14.09 -18.93 -0.71
N ALA A 23 -13.45 -19.87 -1.40
CA ALA A 23 -13.67 -21.30 -1.14
C ALA A 23 -13.03 -21.83 0.17
N GLN A 24 -12.33 -21.00 0.95
CA GLN A 24 -11.81 -21.37 2.27
C GLN A 24 -12.60 -20.77 3.46
N ALA A 25 -13.68 -20.03 3.22
CA ALA A 25 -14.44 -19.35 4.26
C ALA A 25 -15.73 -20.10 4.66
N THR A 26 -15.64 -21.41 4.91
CA THR A 26 -16.64 -22.12 5.72
C THR A 26 -15.94 -22.62 6.97
N ILE A 27 -15.94 -21.78 8.01
CA ILE A 27 -16.01 -22.08 9.45
C ILE A 27 -15.98 -20.71 10.13
N MET A 28 -17.17 -20.20 10.47
CA MET A 28 -17.31 -19.23 11.55
C MET A 28 -17.49 -20.01 12.85
N PHE A 29 -16.95 -19.45 13.93
CA PHE A 29 -16.95 -19.92 15.32
C PHE A 29 -16.01 -21.08 15.64
N LEU A 30 -14.77 -20.74 16.02
CA LEU A 30 -14.06 -21.23 17.20
C LEU A 30 -12.72 -20.45 17.35
N GLY A 31 -12.65 -19.51 18.29
CA GLY A 31 -11.39 -18.94 18.80
C GLY A 31 -10.70 -17.91 17.92
N GLU A 32 -10.21 -16.84 18.54
CA GLU A 32 -9.47 -15.73 17.94
C GLU A 32 -8.10 -16.18 17.39
N ALA A 33 -8.10 -16.92 16.28
CA ALA A 33 -6.89 -17.07 15.48
C ALA A 33 -6.70 -15.79 14.67
N LYS A 34 -6.06 -14.77 15.26
CA LYS A 34 -5.56 -13.61 14.51
C LYS A 34 -4.76 -14.16 13.32
N LEU A 35 -5.26 -13.93 12.10
CA LEU A 35 -4.61 -14.40 10.89
C LEU A 35 -3.16 -13.89 10.90
N ARG A 36 -2.19 -14.81 10.99
CA ARG A 36 -0.78 -14.44 10.94
C ARG A 36 -0.43 -14.03 9.52
N VAL A 37 -0.43 -12.73 9.28
CA VAL A 37 0.03 -12.14 8.02
C VAL A 37 1.55 -12.30 7.93
N PRO A 38 2.10 -12.81 6.82
CA PRO A 38 3.55 -12.89 6.66
C PRO A 38 4.21 -11.51 6.74
N PRO A 39 5.46 -11.43 7.27
CA PRO A 39 6.22 -10.19 7.31
C PRO A 39 6.25 -9.44 5.96
N GLY A 40 5.97 -8.14 6.00
CA GLY A 40 5.96 -7.26 4.83
C GLY A 40 4.65 -7.26 4.03
N LEU A 41 3.62 -7.97 4.51
CA LEU A 41 2.28 -7.99 3.92
C LEU A 41 1.21 -7.34 4.80
N GLU A 42 1.58 -6.79 5.94
CA GLU A 42 0.67 -6.27 6.97
C GLU A 42 -0.23 -5.17 6.41
N LEU A 43 0.35 -4.18 5.73
CA LEU A 43 -0.37 -3.01 5.23
C LEU A 43 -1.33 -3.29 4.05
N TYR A 44 -1.33 -4.52 3.53
CA TYR A 44 -2.35 -4.92 2.56
C TYR A 44 -3.72 -5.09 3.24
N LEU A 45 -3.77 -5.41 4.53
CA LEU A 45 -5.05 -5.42 5.26
C LEU A 45 -5.49 -4.00 5.62
N LYS A 46 -6.77 -3.68 5.38
CA LYS A 46 -7.34 -2.35 5.70
C LYS A 46 -7.21 -2.07 7.19
N GLU A 47 -7.46 -3.08 8.02
CA GLU A 47 -7.44 -2.99 9.48
C GLU A 47 -6.06 -2.56 10.00
N ASN A 48 -4.99 -3.07 9.38
CA ASN A 48 -3.63 -2.70 9.75
C ASN A 48 -3.27 -1.28 9.30
N ARG A 49 -3.85 -0.80 8.19
CA ARG A 49 -3.72 0.61 7.78
C ARG A 49 -4.49 1.52 8.73
N LEU A 50 -5.73 1.16 9.06
CA LEU A 50 -6.55 1.89 10.02
C LEU A 50 -5.85 2.01 11.38
N ALA A 51 -5.20 0.95 11.85
CA ALA A 51 -4.45 0.95 13.10
C ALA A 51 -3.26 1.92 13.14
N THR A 52 -2.84 2.48 12.00
CA THR A 52 -1.81 3.54 11.97
C THR A 52 -2.35 4.89 12.41
N PHE A 53 -3.66 5.14 12.26
CA PHE A 53 -4.30 6.41 12.60
C PHE A 53 -4.58 6.47 14.11
N THR A 54 -3.62 6.96 14.89
CA THR A 54 -3.74 7.05 16.36
C THR A 54 -4.34 8.38 16.80
N GLU A 55 -3.80 9.50 16.33
CA GLU A 55 -4.19 10.86 16.71
C GLU A 55 -4.70 11.65 15.49
N TRP A 56 -5.48 10.98 14.65
CA TRP A 56 -6.04 11.60 13.45
C TRP A 56 -7.09 12.66 13.80
N PRO A 57 -6.97 13.90 13.31
CA PRO A 57 -7.82 15.01 13.76
C PRO A 57 -9.28 14.94 13.25
N PHE A 58 -9.55 14.18 12.19
CA PHE A 58 -10.87 14.12 11.54
C PHE A 58 -11.65 12.86 11.95
N VAL A 59 -12.53 12.99 12.95
CA VAL A 59 -13.23 11.87 13.58
C VAL A 59 -14.72 11.76 13.21
N SER A 60 -15.52 12.81 13.44
CA SER A 60 -16.96 12.84 13.15
C SER A 60 -17.30 13.90 12.10
N ASP A 61 -18.33 13.65 11.30
CA ASP A 61 -18.86 14.58 10.27
C ASP A 61 -17.82 15.07 9.25
N CYS A 62 -16.79 14.25 8.98
CA CYS A 62 -15.74 14.52 8.00
C CYS A 62 -15.76 13.46 6.89
N SER A 63 -15.39 13.85 5.67
CA SER A 63 -15.13 12.96 4.54
C SER A 63 -13.79 12.22 4.65
N CYS A 64 -12.81 12.78 5.36
CA CYS A 64 -11.46 12.23 5.50
C CYS A 64 -11.24 11.48 6.82
N THR A 65 -12.24 10.73 7.32
CA THR A 65 -12.07 9.91 8.53
C THR A 65 -10.97 8.85 8.37
N ALA A 66 -10.38 8.42 9.49
CA ALA A 66 -9.35 7.37 9.49
C ALA A 66 -9.76 6.10 8.71
N ASP A 67 -11.03 5.70 8.79
CA ASP A 67 -11.55 4.55 8.06
C ASP A 67 -11.54 4.77 6.54
N ARG A 68 -11.99 5.94 6.08
CA ARG A 68 -11.99 6.33 4.65
C ARG A 68 -10.57 6.53 4.12
N MET A 69 -9.68 7.08 4.93
CA MET A 69 -8.25 7.18 4.62
C MET A 69 -7.62 5.81 4.42
N ALA A 70 -7.84 4.88 5.35
CA ALA A 70 -7.36 3.50 5.24
C ALA A 70 -7.96 2.76 4.04
N GLU A 71 -9.24 2.98 3.73
CA GLU A 71 -9.91 2.43 2.54
C GLU A 71 -9.26 2.93 1.24
N ALA A 72 -8.93 4.22 1.16
CA ALA A 72 -8.22 4.82 0.02
C ALA A 72 -6.73 4.42 -0.08
N GLY A 73 -6.22 3.61 0.86
CA GLY A 73 -4.87 3.08 0.85
C GLY A 73 -3.86 3.94 1.62
N PHE A 74 -4.31 4.90 2.42
CA PHE A 74 -3.42 5.69 3.26
C PHE A 74 -3.07 5.00 4.56
N ILE A 75 -1.89 5.33 5.06
CA ILE A 75 -1.44 5.13 6.43
C ILE A 75 -1.11 6.50 7.03
N HIS A 76 -1.28 6.65 8.33
CA HIS A 76 -0.89 7.85 9.07
C HIS A 76 0.62 7.81 9.35
N CYS A 77 1.31 8.90 9.04
CA CYS A 77 2.76 9.04 9.20
C CYS A 77 3.08 10.41 9.85
N PRO A 78 2.61 10.66 11.09
CA PRO A 78 2.77 11.97 11.71
C PRO A 78 4.24 12.30 11.92
N ILE A 79 4.60 13.56 11.65
CA ILE A 79 5.91 14.14 11.94
C ILE A 79 5.74 15.28 12.95
N GLU A 80 6.80 15.66 13.68
CA GLU A 80 6.71 16.61 14.80
C GLU A 80 6.00 17.94 14.47
N ASN A 81 6.06 18.39 13.21
CA ASN A 81 5.48 19.65 12.76
C ASN A 81 4.28 19.48 11.79
N ALA A 82 3.85 18.25 11.51
CA ALA A 82 2.70 17.97 10.66
C ALA A 82 2.01 16.68 11.13
N SER A 83 0.92 16.85 11.87
CA SER A 83 0.19 15.78 12.53
C SER A 83 -0.79 15.04 11.61
N ASP A 84 -1.08 15.57 10.43
CA ASP A 84 -2.05 15.03 9.47
C ASP A 84 -1.37 14.44 8.22
N VAL A 85 -0.07 14.17 8.27
CA VAL A 85 0.65 13.53 7.15
C VAL A 85 0.14 12.11 6.95
N ALA A 86 -0.31 11.83 5.73
CA ALA A 86 -0.77 10.52 5.30
C ALA A 86 -0.01 10.07 4.06
N GLN A 87 0.39 8.80 4.02
CA GLN A 87 1.13 8.21 2.91
C GLN A 87 0.39 7.01 2.33
N CYS A 88 0.32 6.92 1.01
CA CYS A 88 -0.17 5.71 0.36
C CYS A 88 0.83 4.55 0.53
N PHE A 89 0.44 3.44 1.18
CA PHE A 89 1.16 2.17 1.04
C PHE A 89 1.08 1.77 -0.46
N ILE A 90 1.96 1.04 -1.14
CA ILE A 90 1.94 0.91 -2.63
C ILE A 90 2.64 2.06 -3.36
N CYS A 91 2.06 3.27 -3.48
CA CYS A 91 2.67 4.33 -4.31
C CYS A 91 3.58 5.30 -3.56
N PHE A 92 3.55 5.29 -2.22
CA PHE A 92 4.35 6.16 -1.36
C PHE A 92 4.13 7.66 -1.58
N LYS A 93 2.99 8.04 -2.17
CA LYS A 93 2.60 9.44 -2.27
C LYS A 93 2.19 9.93 -0.88
N GLU A 94 2.91 10.93 -0.39
CA GLU A 94 2.59 11.66 0.83
C GLU A 94 1.70 12.87 0.52
N LEU A 95 0.73 13.09 1.39
CA LEU A 95 -0.20 14.22 1.41
C LEU A 95 -0.37 14.71 2.84
N GLU A 96 -0.50 16.02 2.99
CA GLU A 96 -0.70 16.75 4.24
C GLU A 96 -1.61 17.95 3.95
N GLY A 97 -2.09 18.63 5.00
CA GLY A 97 -3.04 19.74 4.88
C GLY A 97 -4.44 19.27 4.53
N TRP A 98 -4.88 18.16 5.14
CA TRP A 98 -6.21 17.60 4.93
C TRP A 98 -7.28 18.51 5.51
N GLU A 99 -8.39 18.64 4.79
CA GLU A 99 -9.58 19.36 5.23
C GLU A 99 -10.73 18.37 5.51
N PRO A 100 -11.67 18.72 6.41
CA PRO A 100 -12.79 17.83 6.76
C PRO A 100 -13.59 17.30 5.57
N ASP A 101 -13.73 18.09 4.51
CA ASP A 101 -14.54 17.74 3.34
C ASP A 101 -13.78 16.97 2.25
N ASP A 102 -12.47 16.76 2.42
CA ASP A 102 -11.65 16.07 1.44
C ASP A 102 -12.06 14.60 1.27
N ASP A 103 -12.18 14.18 0.02
CA ASP A 103 -12.37 12.77 -0.33
C ASP A 103 -11.00 12.09 -0.52
N PRO A 104 -10.62 11.11 0.32
CA PRO A 104 -9.30 10.49 0.23
C PRO A 104 -9.03 9.79 -1.11
N VAL A 105 -10.06 9.22 -1.75
CA VAL A 105 -9.89 8.53 -3.04
C VAL A 105 -9.64 9.54 -4.16
N GLU A 106 -10.35 10.65 -4.16
CA GLU A 106 -10.16 11.71 -5.15
C GLU A 106 -8.84 12.44 -4.97
N GLU A 107 -8.43 12.76 -3.74
CA GLU A 107 -7.11 13.35 -3.49
C GLU A 107 -5.98 12.37 -3.89
N HIS A 108 -6.14 11.08 -3.60
CA HIS A 108 -5.21 10.06 -4.08
C HIS A 108 -5.16 10.01 -5.62
N ARG A 109 -6.31 10.08 -6.30
CA ARG A 109 -6.38 10.06 -7.77
C ARG A 109 -5.73 11.29 -8.38
N LYS A 110 -5.97 12.47 -7.81
CA LYS A 110 -5.42 13.75 -8.26
C LYS A 110 -3.90 13.79 -8.11
N HIS A 111 -3.38 13.29 -7.00
CA HIS A 111 -1.95 13.38 -6.68
C HIS A 111 -1.13 12.15 -7.13
N SER A 112 -1.76 11.00 -7.40
CA SER A 112 -1.12 9.78 -7.90
C SER A 112 -2.05 8.99 -8.83
N PRO A 113 -2.42 9.54 -10.01
CA PRO A 113 -3.44 8.95 -10.90
C PRO A 113 -3.06 7.58 -11.46
N LYS A 114 -1.77 7.22 -11.40
CA LYS A 114 -1.22 5.95 -11.89
C LYS A 114 -0.99 4.92 -10.79
N CYS A 115 -1.48 5.19 -9.57
CA CYS A 115 -1.33 4.24 -8.46
C CYS A 115 -2.00 2.90 -8.78
N ALA A 116 -1.23 1.81 -8.66
CA ALA A 116 -1.73 0.46 -8.92
C ALA A 116 -2.84 0.04 -7.94
N PHE A 117 -2.88 0.63 -6.74
CA PHE A 117 -3.95 0.38 -5.77
C PHE A 117 -5.29 0.93 -6.25
N LEU A 118 -5.34 2.19 -6.70
CA LEU A 118 -6.56 2.81 -7.24
C LEU A 118 -7.07 2.10 -8.49
N ALA A 119 -6.17 1.54 -9.30
CA ALA A 119 -6.54 0.82 -10.51
C ALA A 119 -7.21 -0.55 -10.26
N LEU A 120 -7.07 -1.13 -9.06
CA LEU A 120 -7.63 -2.45 -8.77
C LEU A 120 -9.15 -2.44 -8.65
N GLN A 121 -9.74 -1.40 -8.04
CA GLN A 121 -11.19 -1.27 -7.78
C GLN A 121 -11.80 -2.56 -7.18
N LYS A 122 -11.02 -3.26 -6.35
CA LYS A 122 -11.37 -4.55 -5.73
C LYS A 122 -10.83 -4.57 -4.31
N ASP A 123 -11.58 -5.22 -3.42
CA ASP A 123 -11.06 -5.55 -2.10
C ASP A 123 -9.91 -6.55 -2.22
N ILE A 124 -8.95 -6.47 -1.29
CA ILE A 124 -7.76 -7.32 -1.30
C ILE A 124 -8.10 -8.80 -1.13
N CYS A 125 -9.18 -9.12 -0.40
CA CYS A 125 -9.68 -10.49 -0.22
C CYS A 125 -10.26 -11.08 -1.52
N ASP A 126 -10.62 -10.23 -2.48
CA ASP A 126 -11.17 -10.64 -3.77
C ASP A 126 -10.11 -10.75 -4.88
N LEU A 127 -8.84 -10.48 -4.58
CA LEU A 127 -7.74 -10.56 -5.54
C LEU A 127 -7.32 -12.01 -5.81
N THR A 128 -7.04 -12.30 -7.09
CA THR A 128 -6.27 -13.49 -7.46
C THR A 128 -4.80 -13.35 -7.03
N ILE A 129 -4.09 -14.47 -6.88
CA ILE A 129 -2.64 -14.46 -6.59
C ILE A 129 -1.87 -13.65 -7.64
N GLN A 130 -2.25 -13.73 -8.92
CA GLN A 130 -1.59 -12.97 -9.97
C GLN A 130 -1.78 -11.46 -9.83
N GLU A 131 -3.00 -11.01 -9.50
CA GLU A 131 -3.30 -9.59 -9.24
C GLU A 131 -2.55 -9.09 -8.01
N PHE A 132 -2.54 -9.88 -6.93
CA PHE A 132 -1.80 -9.55 -5.71
C PHE A 132 -0.30 -9.43 -5.98
N MET A 133 0.29 -10.39 -6.69
CA MET A 133 1.71 -10.35 -7.04
C MET A 133 2.04 -9.17 -7.96
N LYS A 134 1.13 -8.78 -8.85
CA LYS A 134 1.28 -7.56 -9.66
C LYS A 134 1.29 -6.31 -8.78
N LEU A 135 0.35 -6.19 -7.83
CA LEU A 135 0.32 -5.06 -6.89
C LEU A 135 1.61 -4.98 -6.08
N ARG A 136 2.08 -6.13 -5.56
CA ARG A 136 3.32 -6.23 -4.80
C ARG A 136 4.55 -5.84 -5.64
N LYS A 137 4.61 -6.27 -6.90
CA LYS A 137 5.65 -5.84 -7.86
C LYS A 137 5.66 -4.32 -8.03
N GLU A 138 4.50 -3.69 -8.25
CA GLU A 138 4.44 -2.23 -8.41
C GLU A 138 4.84 -1.50 -7.13
N ARG A 139 4.47 -2.00 -5.93
CA ARG A 139 4.98 -1.43 -4.67
C ARG A 139 6.50 -1.45 -4.58
N VAL A 140 7.14 -2.59 -4.85
CA VAL A 140 8.61 -2.71 -4.78
C VAL A 140 9.28 -1.77 -5.80
N LYS A 141 8.73 -1.71 -7.01
CA LYS A 141 9.20 -0.79 -8.05
C LYS A 141 9.08 0.67 -7.62
N ASN A 142 7.96 1.06 -7.00
CA ASN A 142 7.78 2.43 -6.51
C ASN A 142 8.76 2.76 -5.38
N LEU A 143 8.98 1.83 -4.45
CA LEU A 143 9.95 2.00 -3.36
C LEU A 143 11.35 2.27 -3.90
N ILE A 144 11.86 1.37 -4.76
CA ILE A 144 13.17 1.52 -5.38
C ILE A 144 13.23 2.79 -6.21
N GLY A 145 12.16 3.12 -6.93
CA GLY A 145 12.07 4.33 -7.74
C GLY A 145 12.17 5.61 -6.91
N THR A 146 11.57 5.65 -5.72
CA THR A 146 11.68 6.79 -4.78
C THR A 146 13.09 6.90 -4.22
N GLU A 147 13.68 5.79 -3.78
CA GLU A 147 15.05 5.77 -3.23
C GLU A 147 16.07 6.26 -4.27
N VAL A 148 16.03 5.72 -5.48
CA VAL A 148 16.93 6.12 -6.57
C VAL A 148 16.80 7.61 -6.87
N LYS A 149 15.58 8.15 -6.91
CA LYS A 149 15.37 9.59 -7.12
C LYS A 149 15.97 10.43 -6.00
N HIS A 150 15.79 10.02 -4.75
CA HIS A 150 16.35 10.73 -3.60
C HIS A 150 17.89 10.75 -3.67
N THR A 151 18.51 9.58 -3.86
CA THR A 151 19.96 9.47 -4.02
C THR A 151 20.48 10.32 -5.17
N MET A 152 19.79 10.35 -6.32
CA MET A 152 20.17 11.19 -7.46
C MET A 152 20.19 12.68 -7.09
N ILE A 153 19.17 13.17 -6.39
CA ILE A 153 19.09 14.57 -5.95
C ILE A 153 20.25 14.91 -4.99
N GLU A 154 20.58 14.03 -4.06
CA GLU A 154 21.71 14.22 -3.14
C GLU A 154 23.04 14.29 -3.88
N MET A 155 23.25 13.39 -4.84
CA MET A 155 24.45 13.38 -5.68
C MET A 155 24.57 14.65 -6.51
N GLU A 156 23.47 15.16 -7.07
CA GLU A 156 23.45 16.44 -7.80
C GLU A 156 23.81 17.64 -6.92
N LYS A 157 23.28 17.69 -5.69
CA LYS A 157 23.64 18.74 -4.71
C LYS A 157 25.13 18.68 -4.36
N TYR A 158 25.65 17.48 -4.13
CA TYR A 158 27.05 17.26 -3.82
C TYR A 158 27.97 17.69 -4.98
N ALA A 159 27.61 17.36 -6.21
CA ALA A 159 28.35 17.77 -7.40
C ALA A 159 28.41 19.31 -7.55
N LYS A 160 27.29 20.02 -7.30
CA LYS A 160 27.25 21.49 -7.32
C LYS A 160 28.19 22.09 -6.27
N LEU A 161 28.17 21.57 -5.04
CA LEU A 161 29.05 22.02 -3.98
C LEU A 161 30.54 21.83 -4.32
N ILE A 162 30.89 20.72 -4.98
CA ILE A 162 32.26 20.48 -5.45
C ILE A 162 32.64 21.51 -6.51
N HIS A 163 31.76 21.81 -7.47
CA HIS A 163 32.05 22.80 -8.50
C HIS A 163 32.29 24.20 -7.91
N GLU A 164 31.45 24.64 -6.97
CA GLU A 164 31.62 25.92 -6.26
C GLU A 164 32.97 25.99 -5.55
N LYS A 165 33.36 24.93 -4.83
CA LYS A 165 34.66 24.87 -4.15
C LYS A 165 35.85 24.89 -5.12
N ILE A 166 35.72 24.25 -6.28
CA ILE A 166 36.77 24.28 -7.31
C ILE A 166 36.93 25.71 -7.85
N ASP A 167 35.82 26.43 -8.06
CA ASP A 167 35.85 27.80 -8.57
C ASP A 167 36.41 28.79 -7.53
N ASP A 168 36.05 28.64 -6.25
CA ASP A 168 36.64 29.41 -5.15
C ASP A 168 38.17 29.21 -5.07
N LEU A 169 38.64 27.97 -5.18
CA LEU A 169 40.07 27.65 -5.18
C LEU A 169 40.80 28.23 -6.40
N ARG A 170 40.13 28.37 -7.55
CA ARG A 170 40.69 29.03 -8.73
C ARG A 170 40.82 30.53 -8.51
N LEU A 171 39.85 31.18 -7.88
CA LEU A 171 39.87 32.62 -7.59
C LEU A 171 41.00 32.99 -6.62
N ILE A 172 41.28 32.17 -5.61
CA ILE A 172 42.39 32.41 -4.66
C ILE A 172 43.76 32.31 -5.34
N ARG A 173 43.87 31.59 -6.45
CA ARG A 173 45.14 31.36 -7.16
C ARG A 173 45.53 32.51 -8.08
N HIS A 174 44.64 33.47 -8.32
CA HIS A 174 44.85 34.65 -9.16
C HIS A 174 44.98 35.91 -8.29
#